data_AF-X0TN70-F1
#
_entry.id   AF-X0TN70-F1
#
_cell.length_a   1.000
_cell.length_b   1.000
_cell.length_c   1.000
_cell.angle_alpha   90.00
_cell.angle_beta   90.00
_cell.angle_gamma   90.00
#
_symmetry.space_group_name_H-M   'P 1'
#
loop_
_entity.id
_entity.type
_entity.pdbx_description
1 polymer ?
#
loop_
_entity_poly.entity_id
_entity_poly.type
_entity_poly.pdbx_seq_one_letter_code
_entity_poly.pdbx_strand_id
1 'polypeptide(L)'
;QLKLGEHVWFLPLEEHTVGCLIKDPEWDRWCSGTERACWIVDSFDEGELLQPNIWTEIKRLIKDADEAARDRLTLIIFVRETEAPEGLIKFLTQFYGQNFIDVELMPLDIKNARRMIAQKDFDATLAAIRTHSLQGVCCIPAALEYISRHTDATGLTEAGVWEGVLKELLREKGKSAARKLVPRQEIDCQFKAAARMAVILTFSELSGLAEEGATSNAPSVAELFKADPFLREPRLQAARDAIKTAMFIGGRFAQKNIREWMCAFGLRDVSLSRLKPLITDQDGNLTRRHWGVISLLHKTTKDKKEIREWLCEKNGGVVPQSDLSTLTLAEATEIVDRLERIANTTEWNVGLWGERGLKNLRVGGIGDLLAERLVDTSRSVTKRDLLVQIAIETESREVLSVAKTLVADTSENENLRRSALGLLLKGEFRP
;
A
#
# COMPACT_ATOMS: atom_id res chain seq x y z
N GLN A 1 -2.88 -8.18 29.63
CA GLN A 1 -1.64 -8.99 29.70
C GLN A 1 -2.02 -10.42 29.33
N LEU A 2 -1.78 -10.82 28.08
CA LEU A 2 -1.95 -12.21 27.66
C LEU A 2 -0.81 -13.03 28.28
N LYS A 3 -1.13 -13.94 29.20
CA LYS A 3 -0.19 -15.01 29.58
C LYS A 3 -0.17 -15.99 28.41
N LEU A 4 0.78 -15.79 27.49
CA LEU A 4 1.05 -16.73 26.40
C LEU A 4 1.43 -18.08 27.04
N GLY A 5 0.67 -19.13 26.70
CA GLY A 5 0.89 -20.49 27.18
C GLY A 5 2.13 -21.15 26.56
N GLU A 6 2.45 -22.35 27.02
CA GLU A 6 3.70 -23.10 26.78
C GLU A 6 3.97 -23.47 25.30
N HIS A 7 3.01 -23.26 24.39
CA HIS A 7 3.16 -23.50 22.94
C HIS A 7 2.68 -22.28 22.12
N VAL A 8 3.63 -21.44 21.73
CA VAL A 8 3.40 -20.34 20.77
C VAL A 8 4.03 -20.75 19.45
N TRP A 9 3.20 -20.95 18.42
CA TRP A 9 3.67 -21.24 17.08
C TRP A 9 3.66 -19.96 16.26
N PHE A 10 4.85 -19.51 15.86
CA PHE A 10 5.05 -18.45 14.88
C PHE A 10 5.21 -19.09 13.51
N LEU A 11 4.37 -18.69 12.57
CA LEU A 11 4.53 -19.03 11.16
C LEU A 11 5.05 -17.79 10.42
N PRO A 12 6.37 -17.55 10.40
CA PRO A 12 6.92 -16.54 9.51
C PRO A 12 6.76 -17.03 8.06
N LEU A 13 5.94 -16.34 7.28
CA LEU A 13 5.81 -16.57 5.84
C LEU A 13 7.03 -15.99 5.10
N GLU A 14 8.24 -16.43 5.46
CA GLU A 14 9.44 -16.13 4.68
C GLU A 14 9.53 -17.12 3.50
N GLU A 15 10.06 -16.67 2.36
CA GLU A 15 10.16 -17.47 1.12
C GLU A 15 10.92 -18.80 1.25
N HIS A 16 11.64 -19.02 2.36
CA HIS A 16 12.25 -20.29 2.72
C HIS A 16 11.27 -21.33 3.28
N THR A 17 9.98 -20.98 3.45
CA THR A 17 8.91 -21.88 3.93
C THR A 17 8.05 -22.43 2.80
N VAL A 18 8.53 -22.45 1.56
CA VAL A 18 7.94 -23.26 0.49
C VAL A 18 8.05 -24.74 0.89
N GLY A 19 6.95 -25.31 1.39
CA GLY A 19 6.88 -26.71 1.82
C GLY A 19 6.99 -26.94 3.33
N CYS A 20 6.98 -25.90 4.18
CA CYS A 20 6.74 -26.13 5.61
C CYS A 20 5.29 -26.58 5.79
N LEU A 21 5.14 -27.80 6.32
CA LEU A 21 3.87 -28.38 6.70
C LEU A 21 3.14 -27.42 7.66
N ILE A 22 2.03 -26.82 7.22
CA ILE A 22 1.09 -26.17 8.16
C ILE A 22 0.51 -27.22 9.13
N LYS A 23 0.46 -28.48 8.68
CA LYS A 23 0.27 -29.62 9.58
C LYS A 23 1.59 -29.96 10.27
N ASP A 24 1.93 -29.17 11.28
CA ASP A 24 2.92 -29.56 12.29
C ASP A 24 2.69 -31.04 12.66
N PRO A 25 3.71 -31.91 12.66
CA PRO A 25 3.57 -33.29 13.13
C PRO A 25 2.89 -33.41 14.50
N GLU A 26 2.96 -32.34 15.31
CA GLU A 26 2.30 -32.25 16.60
C GLU A 26 0.85 -31.77 16.55
N TRP A 27 0.30 -31.37 15.40
CA TRP A 27 -1.09 -30.90 15.28
C TRP A 27 -2.10 -31.96 15.72
N ASP A 28 -1.97 -33.18 15.21
CA ASP A 28 -2.89 -34.28 15.57
C ASP A 28 -2.74 -34.65 17.06
N ARG A 29 -1.51 -34.56 17.59
CA ARG A 29 -1.20 -34.77 19.01
C ARG A 29 -1.83 -33.68 19.88
N TRP A 30 -1.75 -32.43 19.47
CA TRP A 30 -2.33 -31.31 20.19
C TRP A 30 -3.87 -31.34 20.14
N CYS A 31 -4.45 -31.69 18.98
CA CYS A 31 -5.90 -31.84 18.82
C CYS A 31 -6.46 -32.87 19.82
N SER A 32 -5.75 -33.98 20.00
CA SER A 32 -6.12 -35.05 20.96
C SER A 32 -5.72 -34.76 22.41
N GLY A 33 -4.95 -33.71 22.66
CA GLY A 33 -4.50 -33.29 23.99
C GLY A 33 -5.46 -32.33 24.70
N THR A 34 -4.98 -31.72 25.79
CA THR A 34 -5.72 -30.72 26.57
C THR A 34 -5.05 -29.35 26.61
N GLU A 35 -3.91 -29.22 25.94
CA GLU A 35 -3.09 -28.02 25.96
C GLU A 35 -3.72 -26.89 25.14
N ARG A 36 -3.39 -25.66 25.50
CA ARG A 36 -3.79 -24.46 24.75
C ARG A 36 -2.72 -24.07 23.76
N ALA A 37 -3.16 -23.53 22.64
CA ALA A 37 -2.34 -23.15 21.51
C ALA A 37 -2.54 -21.69 21.14
N CYS A 38 -1.49 -21.03 20.65
CA CYS A 38 -1.60 -19.75 19.96
C CYS A 38 -0.89 -19.82 18.61
N TRP A 39 -1.64 -19.56 17.53
CA TRP A 39 -1.14 -19.41 16.17
C TRP A 39 -1.11 -17.94 15.82
N ILE A 40 0.08 -17.48 15.42
CA ILE A 40 0.28 -16.12 14.91
C ILE A 40 0.69 -16.27 13.45
N VAL A 41 -0.20 -15.84 12.56
CA VAL A 41 0.02 -15.75 11.12
C VAL A 41 0.31 -14.29 10.81
N ASP A 42 1.59 -13.97 10.62
CA ASP A 42 2.04 -12.62 10.26
C ASP A 42 2.05 -12.48 8.73
N SER A 43 1.66 -11.30 8.23
CA SER A 43 1.65 -10.99 6.79
C SER A 43 0.89 -12.00 5.91
N PHE A 44 -0.35 -12.34 6.22
CA PHE A 44 -1.15 -13.31 5.45
C PHE A 44 -1.46 -12.87 4.00
N ASP A 45 -1.31 -11.58 3.70
CA ASP A 45 -1.37 -11.01 2.36
C ASP A 45 -0.08 -11.19 1.54
N GLU A 46 1.03 -11.58 2.16
CA GLU A 46 2.32 -11.71 1.48
C GLU A 46 2.47 -13.10 0.84
N GLY A 47 2.80 -13.11 -0.47
CA GLY A 47 2.97 -14.32 -1.27
C GLY A 47 1.73 -14.68 -2.11
N GLU A 48 1.41 -13.87 -3.12
CA GLU A 48 0.27 -14.04 -4.04
C GLU A 48 0.10 -15.48 -4.59
N LEU A 49 1.21 -16.19 -4.81
CA LEU A 49 1.21 -17.58 -5.30
C LEU A 49 0.96 -18.63 -4.20
N LEU A 50 1.25 -18.31 -2.95
CA LEU A 50 1.16 -19.20 -1.79
C LEU A 50 -0.14 -19.00 -1.00
N GLN A 51 -0.69 -17.78 -1.03
CA GLN A 51 -1.87 -17.40 -0.27
C GLN A 51 -3.08 -18.33 -0.48
N PRO A 52 -3.43 -18.76 -1.72
CA PRO A 52 -4.56 -19.68 -1.92
C PRO A 52 -4.36 -21.04 -1.25
N ASN A 53 -3.12 -21.55 -1.21
CA ASN A 53 -2.79 -22.84 -0.62
C ASN A 53 -2.77 -22.76 0.91
N ILE A 54 -2.15 -21.73 1.47
CA ILE A 54 -2.10 -21.51 2.92
C ILE A 54 -3.50 -21.31 3.48
N TRP A 55 -4.32 -20.49 2.80
CA TRP A 55 -5.69 -20.25 3.22
C TRP A 55 -6.53 -21.53 3.18
N THR A 56 -6.41 -22.31 2.11
CA THR A 56 -7.12 -23.59 1.97
C THR A 56 -6.75 -24.56 3.09
N GLU A 57 -5.48 -24.60 3.46
CA GLU A 57 -4.98 -25.49 4.50
C GLU A 57 -5.37 -25.03 5.91
N ILE A 58 -5.33 -23.72 6.22
CA ILE A 58 -5.87 -23.18 7.48
C ILE A 58 -7.36 -23.51 7.60
N LYS A 59 -8.15 -23.34 6.53
CA LYS A 59 -9.56 -23.75 6.51
C LYS A 59 -9.71 -25.23 6.83
N ARG A 60 -8.89 -26.08 6.21
CA ARG A 60 -8.92 -27.52 6.40
C ARG A 60 -8.64 -27.88 7.86
N LEU A 61 -7.56 -27.36 8.44
CA LEU A 61 -7.17 -27.65 9.82
C LEU A 61 -8.23 -27.19 10.84
N ILE A 62 -8.82 -26.00 10.65
CA ILE A 62 -9.90 -25.50 11.53
C ILE A 62 -11.18 -26.34 11.39
N LYS A 63 -11.52 -26.80 10.18
CA LYS A 63 -12.67 -27.69 9.94
C LYS A 63 -12.48 -29.07 10.56
N ASP A 64 -11.28 -29.62 10.44
CA ASP A 64 -10.94 -30.97 10.88
C ASP A 64 -10.78 -31.06 12.41
N ALA A 65 -10.42 -29.96 13.08
CA ALA A 65 -10.43 -29.88 14.54
C ALA A 65 -11.86 -30.06 15.10
N ASP A 66 -12.01 -30.66 16.27
CA ASP A 66 -13.30 -30.66 16.97
C ASP A 66 -13.54 -29.33 17.71
N GLU A 67 -14.73 -29.15 18.28
CA GLU A 67 -15.09 -27.93 19.02
C GLU A 67 -14.17 -27.71 20.23
N ALA A 68 -13.87 -28.77 20.97
CA ALA A 68 -13.01 -28.69 22.14
C ALA A 68 -11.58 -28.26 21.79
N ALA A 69 -11.03 -28.70 20.67
CA ALA A 69 -9.73 -28.28 20.18
C ALA A 69 -9.78 -26.81 19.71
N ARG A 70 -10.78 -26.43 18.92
CA ARG A 70 -10.96 -25.03 18.48
C ARG A 70 -11.04 -24.05 19.64
N ASP A 71 -11.74 -24.40 20.72
CA ASP A 71 -11.85 -23.55 21.92
C ASP A 71 -10.52 -23.34 22.66
N ARG A 72 -9.55 -24.24 22.45
CA ARG A 72 -8.20 -24.14 23.02
C ARG A 72 -7.22 -23.44 22.08
N LEU A 73 -7.60 -23.17 20.82
CA LEU A 73 -6.78 -22.48 19.84
C LEU A 73 -7.07 -20.98 19.83
N THR A 74 -6.07 -20.18 20.15
CA THR A 74 -6.07 -18.76 19.85
C THR A 74 -5.44 -18.55 18.48
N LEU A 75 -6.16 -17.96 17.54
CA LEU A 75 -5.66 -17.64 16.20
C LEU A 75 -5.60 -16.14 16.01
N ILE A 76 -4.42 -15.62 15.71
CA ILE A 76 -4.16 -14.21 15.40
C ILE A 76 -3.65 -14.15 13.96
N ILE A 77 -4.37 -13.45 13.09
CA ILE A 77 -4.01 -13.28 11.68
C ILE A 77 -3.81 -11.79 11.41
N PHE A 78 -2.63 -11.43 10.94
CA PHE A 78 -2.35 -10.11 10.39
C PHE A 78 -2.55 -10.15 8.88
N VAL A 79 -3.40 -9.28 8.36
CA VAL A 79 -3.70 -9.19 6.93
C VAL A 79 -4.10 -7.77 6.56
N ARG A 80 -3.73 -7.31 5.36
CA ARG A 80 -4.25 -6.05 4.80
C ARG A 80 -5.70 -6.22 4.36
N GLU A 81 -6.55 -5.25 4.68
CA GLU A 81 -7.99 -5.30 4.38
C GLU A 81 -8.27 -5.59 2.91
N THR A 82 -7.56 -4.93 1.99
CA THR A 82 -7.75 -5.09 0.54
C THR A 82 -7.23 -6.42 -0.02
N GLU A 83 -6.49 -7.19 0.78
CA GLU A 83 -5.81 -8.43 0.38
C GLU A 83 -6.27 -9.63 1.21
N ALA A 84 -7.24 -9.42 2.11
CA ALA A 84 -7.87 -10.49 2.86
C ALA A 84 -8.60 -11.44 1.88
N PRO A 85 -8.36 -12.76 1.95
CA PRO A 85 -9.05 -13.71 1.11
C PRO A 85 -10.56 -13.62 1.27
N GLU A 86 -11.27 -13.77 0.15
CA GLU A 86 -12.73 -13.70 0.15
C GLU A 86 -13.33 -14.72 1.14
N GLY A 87 -14.24 -14.23 1.97
CA GLY A 87 -14.91 -15.04 2.98
C GLY A 87 -14.04 -15.40 4.20
N LEU A 88 -12.85 -14.84 4.38
CA LEU A 88 -12.02 -15.03 5.59
C LEU A 88 -12.82 -14.72 6.86
N ILE A 89 -13.36 -13.50 6.96
CA ILE A 89 -14.13 -13.03 8.12
C ILE A 89 -15.35 -13.93 8.35
N LYS A 90 -16.11 -14.23 7.28
CA LYS A 90 -17.30 -15.09 7.35
C LYS A 90 -16.95 -16.50 7.85
N PHE A 91 -15.84 -17.06 7.38
CA PHE A 91 -15.37 -18.38 7.77
C PHE A 91 -14.95 -18.41 9.24
N LEU A 92 -14.15 -17.45 9.70
CA LEU A 92 -13.71 -17.40 11.10
C LEU A 92 -14.88 -17.14 12.04
N THR A 93 -15.82 -16.28 11.66
CA THR A 93 -17.07 -16.04 12.41
C THR A 93 -17.90 -17.31 12.55
N GLN A 94 -17.94 -18.17 11.53
CA GLN A 94 -18.67 -19.43 11.59
C GLN A 94 -18.14 -20.38 12.68
N PHE A 95 -16.81 -20.43 12.88
CA PHE A 95 -16.19 -21.39 13.81
C PHE A 95 -15.93 -20.82 15.20
N TYR A 96 -15.62 -19.53 15.31
CA TYR A 96 -15.32 -18.88 16.59
C TYR A 96 -16.49 -18.03 17.13
N GLY A 97 -17.51 -17.77 16.33
CA GLY A 97 -18.73 -17.08 16.76
C GLY A 97 -18.43 -15.74 17.42
N GLN A 98 -18.92 -15.57 18.65
CA GLN A 98 -18.70 -14.35 19.45
C GLN A 98 -17.26 -14.17 19.94
N ASN A 99 -16.43 -15.23 19.86
CA ASN A 99 -15.02 -15.16 20.22
C ASN A 99 -14.15 -14.64 19.07
N PHE A 100 -14.70 -14.51 17.85
CA PHE A 100 -14.03 -13.84 16.76
C PHE A 100 -14.09 -12.32 16.96
N ILE A 101 -12.93 -11.67 16.90
CA ILE A 101 -12.82 -10.22 16.97
C ILE A 101 -12.03 -9.77 15.76
N ASP A 102 -12.66 -8.92 14.95
CA ASP A 102 -11.99 -8.19 13.89
C ASP A 102 -11.45 -6.88 14.46
N VAL A 103 -10.16 -6.61 14.25
CA VAL A 103 -9.46 -5.45 14.80
C VAL A 103 -8.71 -4.74 13.68
N GLU A 104 -9.12 -3.50 13.41
CA GLU A 104 -8.39 -2.62 12.51
C GLU A 104 -7.21 -1.96 13.24
N LEU A 105 -6.00 -2.12 12.68
CA LEU A 105 -4.82 -1.41 13.17
C LEU A 105 -4.80 0.00 12.60
N MET A 106 -5.32 0.95 13.39
CA MET A 106 -5.36 2.36 13.00
C MET A 106 -3.95 2.97 12.89
N PRO A 107 -3.74 3.93 11.97
CA PRO A 107 -2.51 4.71 11.91
C PRO A 107 -2.23 5.46 13.23
N LEU A 108 -0.97 5.86 13.44
CA LEU A 108 -0.59 6.58 14.67
C LEU A 108 -1.38 7.87 14.83
N ASP A 109 -2.12 7.96 15.94
CA ASP A 109 -2.72 9.22 16.38
C ASP A 109 -1.65 10.17 17.00
N ILE A 110 -2.06 11.41 17.26
CA ILE A 110 -1.18 12.44 17.86
C ILE A 110 -0.62 12.00 19.22
N LYS A 111 -1.41 11.25 20.01
CA LYS A 111 -1.04 10.83 21.37
C LYS A 111 0.05 9.76 21.33
N ASN A 112 -0.09 8.77 20.46
CA ASN A 112 0.85 7.68 20.26
C ASN A 112 2.10 8.17 19.53
N ALA A 113 1.96 9.06 18.54
CA ALA A 113 3.08 9.75 17.90
C ALA A 113 3.92 10.52 18.94
N ARG A 114 3.28 11.27 19.84
CA ARG A 114 3.99 12.00 20.91
C ARG A 114 4.73 11.08 21.88
N ARG A 115 4.15 9.91 22.19
CA ARG A 115 4.81 8.90 23.04
C ARG A 115 6.03 8.29 22.34
N MET A 116 5.92 8.05 21.04
CA MET A 116 6.97 7.41 20.25
C MET A 116 8.23 8.28 20.09
N ILE A 117 8.07 9.57 19.80
CA ILE A 117 9.19 10.47 19.45
C ILE A 117 9.87 11.09 20.70
N ALA A 118 9.34 10.82 21.89
CA ALA A 118 9.59 11.57 23.13
C ALA A 118 9.11 13.03 23.06
N GLN A 119 8.58 13.52 24.19
CA GLN A 119 7.84 14.78 24.24
C GLN A 119 8.67 16.01 23.83
N LYS A 120 9.98 16.00 24.09
CA LYS A 120 10.89 17.12 23.80
C LYS A 120 11.11 17.37 22.30
N ASP A 121 11.01 16.33 21.47
CA ASP A 121 11.30 16.40 20.02
C ASP A 121 10.00 16.49 19.19
N PHE A 122 8.85 16.33 19.84
CA PHE A 122 7.55 16.26 19.19
C PHE A 122 7.14 17.58 18.51
N ASP A 123 7.37 18.72 19.16
CA ASP A 123 6.95 20.02 18.60
C ASP A 123 7.77 20.41 17.37
N ALA A 124 9.09 20.14 17.40
CA ALA A 124 9.96 20.31 16.24
C ALA A 124 9.57 19.37 15.09
N THR A 125 9.25 18.11 15.41
CA THR A 125 8.78 17.13 14.43
C THR A 125 7.45 17.55 13.80
N LEU A 126 6.50 18.04 14.60
CA LEU A 126 5.21 18.53 14.13
C LEU A 126 5.37 19.76 13.23
N ALA A 127 6.30 20.67 13.56
CA ALA A 127 6.64 21.81 12.73
C ALA A 127 7.23 21.36 11.37
N ALA A 128 8.12 20.37 11.37
CA ALA A 128 8.67 19.80 10.13
C ALA A 128 7.58 19.13 9.27
N ILE A 129 6.68 18.33 9.87
CA ILE A 129 5.55 17.70 9.16
C ILE A 129 4.69 18.75 8.47
N ARG A 130 4.34 19.84 9.16
CA ARG A 130 3.53 20.92 8.60
C ARG A 130 4.25 21.69 7.50
N THR A 131 5.50 22.06 7.76
CA THR A 131 6.34 22.82 6.82
C THR A 131 6.55 22.07 5.51
N HIS A 132 6.71 20.76 5.58
CA HIS A 132 6.99 19.90 4.42
C HIS A 132 5.77 19.14 3.89
N SER A 133 4.58 19.39 4.44
CA SER A 133 3.35 18.70 4.07
C SER A 133 3.46 17.16 4.10
N LEU A 134 4.00 16.61 5.20
CA LEU A 134 4.26 15.16 5.37
C LEU A 134 3.13 14.40 6.08
N GLN A 135 1.92 14.96 6.13
CA GLN A 135 0.79 14.37 6.85
C GLN A 135 0.41 12.98 6.31
N GLY A 136 0.62 12.72 5.01
CA GLY A 136 0.29 11.44 4.38
C GLY A 136 1.22 10.29 4.78
N VAL A 137 2.36 10.56 5.44
CA VAL A 137 3.32 9.52 5.85
C VAL A 137 3.63 9.53 7.35
N CYS A 138 3.37 10.63 8.05
CA CYS A 138 3.76 10.76 9.47
C CYS A 138 2.97 9.86 10.43
N CYS A 139 1.88 9.25 9.98
CA CYS A 139 1.11 8.29 10.77
C CYS A 139 1.74 6.88 10.79
N ILE A 140 2.82 6.67 10.02
CA ILE A 140 3.57 5.41 9.97
C ILE A 140 4.79 5.51 10.89
N PRO A 141 4.99 4.56 11.83
CA PRO A 141 6.07 4.63 12.82
C PRO A 141 7.46 4.89 12.21
N ALA A 142 7.87 4.11 11.21
CA ALA A 142 9.20 4.24 10.61
C ALA A 142 9.42 5.61 9.93
N ALA A 143 8.40 6.14 9.25
CA ALA A 143 8.46 7.46 8.63
C ALA A 143 8.50 8.57 9.69
N LEU A 144 7.70 8.45 10.75
CA LEU A 144 7.69 9.41 11.86
C LEU A 144 9.04 9.49 12.56
N GLU A 145 9.65 8.34 12.85
CA GLU A 145 10.99 8.26 13.44
C GLU A 145 12.06 8.85 12.52
N TYR A 146 11.93 8.64 11.21
CA TYR A 146 12.83 9.26 10.25
C TYR A 146 12.70 10.78 10.26
N ILE A 147 11.47 11.31 10.22
CA ILE A 147 11.21 12.76 10.22
C ILE A 147 11.75 13.40 11.50
N SER A 148 11.56 12.76 12.67
CA SER A 148 12.02 13.32 13.95
C SER A 148 13.53 13.46 14.07
N ARG A 149 14.30 12.65 13.32
CA ARG A 149 15.76 12.76 13.27
C ARG A 149 16.24 13.79 12.24
N HIS A 150 15.35 14.32 11.41
CA HIS A 150 15.66 15.19 10.28
C HIS A 150 14.81 16.47 10.30
N THR A 151 14.47 16.99 11.48
CA THR A 151 13.63 18.19 11.63
C THR A 151 14.23 19.44 10.96
N ASP A 152 15.56 19.49 10.85
CA ASP A 152 16.29 20.62 10.26
C ASP A 152 16.54 20.45 8.75
N ALA A 153 16.09 19.36 8.14
CA ALA A 153 16.30 19.11 6.73
C ALA A 153 15.45 20.05 5.87
N THR A 154 16.08 20.67 4.86
CA THR A 154 15.37 21.51 3.91
C THR A 154 14.73 20.65 2.80
N GLY A 155 13.48 20.96 2.46
CA GLY A 155 12.79 20.33 1.34
C GLY A 155 12.48 18.84 1.48
N LEU A 156 12.17 18.36 2.70
CA LEU A 156 11.67 16.99 2.86
C LEU A 156 10.41 16.77 2.00
N THR A 157 10.33 15.62 1.36
CA THR A 157 9.16 15.15 0.61
C THR A 157 8.79 13.74 1.08
N GLU A 158 7.56 13.31 0.87
CA GLU A 158 7.14 11.93 1.22
C GLU A 158 8.05 10.87 0.60
N ALA A 159 8.36 11.01 -0.70
CA ALA A 159 9.30 10.11 -1.38
C ALA A 159 10.71 10.21 -0.79
N GLY A 160 11.16 11.40 -0.40
CA GLY A 160 12.45 11.58 0.28
C GLY A 160 12.50 10.91 1.66
N VAL A 161 11.41 10.96 2.42
CA VAL A 161 11.27 10.26 3.71
C VAL A 161 11.38 8.76 3.50
N TRP A 162 10.64 8.19 2.55
CA TRP A 162 10.70 6.75 2.26
C TRP A 162 12.05 6.29 1.70
N GLU A 163 12.67 7.07 0.81
CA GLU A 163 14.03 6.81 0.34
C GLU A 163 15.01 6.78 1.54
N GLY A 164 14.84 7.69 2.49
CA GLY A 164 15.60 7.74 3.74
C GLY A 164 15.39 6.50 4.63
N VAL A 165 14.14 6.13 4.91
CA VAL A 165 13.77 4.94 5.69
C VAL A 165 14.38 3.68 5.08
N LEU A 166 14.26 3.50 3.76
CA LEU A 166 14.80 2.34 3.05
C LEU A 166 16.34 2.31 3.06
N LYS A 167 16.99 3.47 2.97
CA LYS A 167 18.45 3.57 3.14
C LYS A 167 18.90 3.25 4.56
N GLU A 168 18.09 3.58 5.59
CA GLU A 168 18.38 3.15 6.96
C GLU A 168 18.29 1.62 7.09
N LEU A 169 17.30 0.98 6.47
CA LEU A 169 17.18 -0.48 6.42
C LEU A 169 18.38 -1.15 5.75
N LEU A 170 18.92 -0.56 4.66
CA LEU A 170 20.13 -1.05 4.00
C LEU A 170 21.40 -0.87 4.86
N ARG A 171 21.41 0.06 5.83
CA ARG A 171 22.53 0.20 6.77
C ARG A 171 22.51 -0.82 7.89
N GLU A 172 21.36 -1.45 8.15
CA GLU A 172 21.25 -2.53 9.12
C GLU A 172 21.90 -3.79 8.55
N LYS A 173 23.10 -4.13 9.01
CA LYS A 173 23.72 -5.43 8.69
C LYS A 173 23.00 -6.54 9.45
N GLY A 174 22.78 -7.69 8.80
CA GLY A 174 22.17 -8.86 9.45
C GLY A 174 22.90 -9.23 10.75
N LYS A 175 22.14 -9.39 11.84
CA LYS A 175 22.39 -9.90 13.21
C LYS A 175 23.79 -9.84 13.88
N SER A 176 24.90 -9.35 13.29
CA SER A 176 26.24 -9.49 13.92
C SER A 176 27.29 -8.45 13.57
N ALA A 177 26.95 -7.26 13.07
CA ALA A 177 27.95 -6.20 12.92
C ALA A 177 27.47 -4.88 13.49
N ALA A 178 28.26 -4.32 14.42
CA ALA A 178 28.18 -2.92 14.82
C ALA A 178 27.91 -2.04 13.59
N ARG A 179 26.96 -1.08 13.71
CA ARG A 179 26.63 -0.10 12.67
C ARG A 179 27.91 0.63 12.23
N LYS A 180 28.65 0.07 11.26
CA LYS A 180 29.74 0.78 10.60
C LYS A 180 29.07 1.92 9.83
N LEU A 181 29.56 3.14 10.03
CA LEU A 181 29.18 4.30 9.24
C LEU A 181 29.54 4.02 7.78
N VAL A 182 28.55 3.62 6.98
CA VAL A 182 28.70 3.48 5.54
C VAL A 182 28.69 4.88 4.93
N PRO A 183 29.72 5.28 4.17
CA PRO A 183 29.75 6.57 3.48
C PRO A 183 28.48 6.80 2.65
N ARG A 184 28.03 8.06 2.59
CA ARG A 184 26.79 8.44 1.88
C ARG A 184 26.77 7.99 0.41
N GLN A 185 27.89 8.11 -0.28
CA GLN A 185 27.99 7.71 -1.68
C GLN A 185 27.85 6.19 -1.88
N GLU A 186 28.33 5.40 -0.91
CA GLU A 186 28.25 3.94 -0.96
C GLU A 186 26.81 3.46 -0.72
N ILE A 187 26.10 4.06 0.24
CA ILE A 187 24.68 3.73 0.48
C ILE A 187 23.77 4.16 -0.68
N ASP A 188 24.06 5.28 -1.35
CA ASP A 188 23.31 5.70 -2.54
C ASP A 188 23.48 4.71 -3.70
N CYS A 189 24.69 4.15 -3.87
CA CYS A 189 24.96 3.09 -4.84
C CYS A 189 24.24 1.79 -4.47
N GLN A 190 24.28 1.37 -3.19
CA GLN A 190 23.58 0.19 -2.69
C GLN A 190 22.07 0.32 -2.87
N PHE A 191 21.50 1.50 -2.54
CA PHE A 191 20.09 1.80 -2.73
C PHE A 191 19.67 1.69 -4.20
N LYS A 192 20.41 2.31 -5.12
CA LYS A 192 20.11 2.21 -6.56
C LYS A 192 20.21 0.77 -7.08
N ALA A 193 21.20 0.01 -6.61
CA ALA A 193 21.35 -1.39 -6.97
C ALA A 193 20.17 -2.23 -6.46
N ALA A 194 19.79 -2.06 -5.18
CA ALA A 194 18.65 -2.75 -4.57
C ALA A 194 17.32 -2.38 -5.22
N ALA A 195 17.10 -1.10 -5.54
CA ALA A 195 15.91 -0.63 -6.25
C ALA A 195 15.79 -1.29 -7.63
N ARG A 196 16.91 -1.43 -8.34
CA ARG A 196 16.93 -2.12 -9.64
C ARG A 196 16.69 -3.63 -9.51
N MET A 197 17.25 -4.27 -8.48
CA MET A 197 16.91 -5.66 -8.17
C MET A 197 15.41 -5.81 -7.90
N ALA A 198 14.79 -4.88 -7.18
CA ALA A 198 13.34 -4.89 -6.94
C ALA A 198 12.51 -4.78 -8.20
N VAL A 199 12.91 -3.97 -9.16
CA VAL A 199 12.25 -3.94 -10.49
C VAL A 199 12.32 -5.32 -11.12
N ILE A 200 13.51 -5.92 -11.22
CA ILE A 200 13.67 -7.21 -11.90
C ILE A 200 12.86 -8.30 -11.19
N LEU A 201 12.99 -8.40 -9.87
CA LEU A 201 12.28 -9.40 -9.07
C LEU A 201 10.76 -9.25 -9.18
N THR A 202 10.25 -8.02 -9.08
CA THR A 202 8.80 -7.75 -9.17
C THR A 202 8.23 -8.10 -10.53
N PHE A 203 8.86 -7.67 -11.63
CA PHE A 203 8.31 -7.87 -12.98
C PHE A 203 8.66 -9.23 -13.60
N SER A 204 9.65 -9.94 -13.07
CA SER A 204 9.96 -11.34 -13.45
C SER A 204 9.28 -12.36 -12.53
N GLU A 205 8.46 -11.90 -11.57
CA GLU A 205 7.75 -12.76 -10.61
C GLU A 205 8.68 -13.65 -9.80
N LEU A 206 9.89 -13.16 -9.54
CA LEU A 206 10.88 -13.85 -8.75
C LEU A 206 10.72 -13.41 -7.30
N SER A 207 10.64 -14.38 -6.41
CA SER A 207 10.47 -14.14 -4.99
C SER A 207 11.78 -13.59 -4.39
N GLY A 208 12.92 -14.19 -4.75
CA GLY A 208 14.21 -13.82 -4.17
C GLY A 208 15.40 -14.02 -5.10
N LEU A 209 16.60 -13.89 -4.52
CA LEU A 209 17.88 -14.06 -5.19
C LEU A 209 18.60 -15.29 -4.64
N ALA A 210 19.32 -16.00 -5.50
CA ALA A 210 20.23 -17.04 -5.03
C ALA A 210 21.45 -16.42 -4.33
N GLU A 211 21.82 -16.98 -3.18
CA GLU A 211 23.15 -16.78 -2.62
C GLU A 211 24.21 -17.33 -3.59
N GLU A 212 25.35 -16.64 -3.74
CA GLU A 212 26.43 -17.07 -4.62
C GLU A 212 26.89 -18.50 -4.23
N GLY A 213 26.71 -19.46 -5.14
CA GLY A 213 27.09 -20.87 -4.94
C GLY A 213 25.96 -21.81 -4.49
N ALA A 214 24.73 -21.31 -4.30
CA ALA A 214 23.57 -22.15 -3.96
C ALA A 214 22.92 -22.75 -5.23
N THR A 215 22.52 -24.03 -5.17
CA THR A 215 21.65 -24.66 -6.17
C THR A 215 20.20 -24.21 -5.95
N SER A 216 19.89 -23.00 -6.38
CA SER A 216 18.54 -22.44 -6.36
C SER A 216 18.06 -22.19 -7.78
N ASN A 217 16.75 -22.31 -8.03
CA ASN A 217 16.12 -21.88 -9.28
C ASN A 217 16.03 -20.35 -9.41
N ALA A 218 16.37 -19.61 -8.35
CA ALA A 218 16.45 -18.16 -8.37
C ALA A 218 17.75 -17.68 -9.05
N PRO A 219 17.74 -16.57 -9.80
CA PRO A 219 18.96 -16.02 -10.37
C PRO A 219 19.87 -15.43 -9.31
N SER A 220 21.18 -15.57 -9.52
CA SER A 220 22.20 -14.85 -8.76
C SER A 220 22.23 -13.36 -9.10
N VAL A 221 22.83 -12.55 -8.22
CA VAL A 221 23.08 -11.13 -8.52
C VAL A 221 23.90 -10.97 -9.79
N ALA A 222 24.90 -11.82 -10.02
CA ALA A 222 25.68 -11.76 -11.26
C ALA A 222 24.78 -11.97 -12.50
N GLU A 223 23.85 -12.93 -12.43
CA GLU A 223 22.91 -13.22 -13.53
C GLU A 223 21.91 -12.11 -13.79
N LEU A 224 21.36 -11.49 -12.74
CA LEU A 224 20.44 -10.36 -12.89
C LEU A 224 21.08 -9.18 -13.63
N PHE A 225 22.38 -8.97 -13.43
CA PHE A 225 23.08 -7.87 -14.04
C PHE A 225 23.83 -8.24 -15.33
N LYS A 226 23.94 -9.53 -15.72
CA LYS A 226 24.69 -10.00 -16.92
C LYS A 226 24.38 -9.21 -18.20
N ALA A 227 23.13 -8.77 -18.37
CA ALA A 227 22.65 -8.05 -19.56
C ALA A 227 22.63 -6.51 -19.43
N ASP A 228 23.11 -5.93 -18.32
CA ASP A 228 23.12 -4.46 -18.15
C ASP A 228 24.38 -3.86 -18.79
N PRO A 229 24.29 -3.17 -19.95
CA PRO A 229 25.45 -2.55 -20.61
C PRO A 229 26.09 -1.42 -19.79
N PHE A 230 25.48 -1.04 -18.65
CA PHE A 230 26.01 -0.06 -17.71
C PHE A 230 26.65 -0.68 -16.45
N LEU A 231 26.93 -1.99 -16.47
CA LEU A 231 27.75 -2.66 -15.45
C LEU A 231 29.16 -2.07 -15.43
N ARG A 232 29.42 -1.19 -14.47
CA ARG A 232 30.77 -0.98 -13.95
C ARG A 232 30.89 -1.84 -12.68
N GLU A 233 32.05 -2.46 -12.43
CA GLU A 233 32.33 -3.25 -11.22
C GLU A 233 31.77 -2.65 -9.91
N PRO A 234 31.83 -1.32 -9.67
CA PRO A 234 31.28 -0.71 -8.45
C PRO A 234 29.77 -0.94 -8.25
N ARG A 235 28.99 -1.08 -9.34
CA ARG A 235 27.54 -1.34 -9.25
C ARG A 235 27.23 -2.79 -8.91
N LEU A 236 28.01 -3.72 -9.45
CA LEU A 236 27.90 -5.13 -9.10
C LEU A 236 28.30 -5.36 -7.64
N GLN A 237 29.36 -4.68 -7.19
CA GLN A 237 29.76 -4.71 -5.79
C GLN A 237 28.68 -4.12 -4.87
N ALA A 238 28.10 -2.97 -5.23
CA ALA A 238 27.00 -2.38 -4.48
C ALA A 238 25.76 -3.31 -4.40
N ALA A 239 25.45 -4.05 -5.47
CA ALA A 239 24.38 -5.06 -5.45
C ALA A 239 24.72 -6.23 -4.51
N ARG A 240 25.95 -6.74 -4.58
CA ARG A 240 26.46 -7.80 -3.68
C ARG A 240 26.46 -7.37 -2.21
N ASP A 241 26.73 -6.10 -1.94
CA ASP A 241 26.70 -5.57 -0.59
C ASP A 241 25.27 -5.37 -0.10
N ALA A 242 24.36 -4.90 -0.98
CA ALA A 242 22.95 -4.72 -0.66
C ALA A 242 22.27 -6.04 -0.27
N ILE A 243 22.52 -7.14 -0.98
CA ILE A 243 21.93 -8.45 -0.63
C ILE A 243 22.39 -8.99 0.73
N LYS A 244 23.50 -8.45 1.28
CA LYS A 244 24.03 -8.85 2.61
C LYS A 244 23.43 -8.04 3.77
N THR A 245 22.47 -7.17 3.49
CA THR A 245 21.82 -6.31 4.49
C THR A 245 20.58 -6.99 5.07
N ALA A 246 20.10 -6.48 6.21
CA ALA A 246 18.87 -6.96 6.85
C ALA A 246 17.63 -6.81 5.96
N MET A 247 17.68 -5.93 4.95
CA MET A 247 16.63 -5.85 3.94
C MET A 247 16.45 -7.18 3.21
N PHE A 248 17.53 -7.88 2.84
CA PHE A 248 17.46 -9.12 2.08
C PHE A 248 17.65 -10.39 2.94
N ILE A 249 18.59 -10.39 3.90
CA ILE A 249 18.91 -11.58 4.72
C ILE A 249 17.78 -11.97 5.70
N GLY A 250 16.87 -11.05 6.02
CA GLY A 250 15.78 -11.29 6.98
C GLY A 250 14.38 -11.23 6.37
N GLY A 251 14.25 -11.53 5.08
CA GLY A 251 12.95 -11.57 4.40
C GLY A 251 12.21 -10.23 4.27
N ARG A 252 12.74 -9.11 4.80
CA ARG A 252 12.09 -7.80 4.74
C ARG A 252 11.82 -7.33 3.32
N PHE A 253 12.64 -7.74 2.36
CA PHE A 253 12.43 -7.45 0.95
C PHE A 253 11.23 -8.19 0.35
N ALA A 254 10.85 -9.34 0.91
CA ALA A 254 9.62 -10.02 0.53
C ALA A 254 8.38 -9.23 0.98
N GLN A 255 8.53 -8.34 1.97
CA GLN A 255 7.43 -7.48 2.39
C GLN A 255 6.99 -6.58 1.25
N LYS A 256 5.70 -6.63 0.93
CA LYS A 256 5.14 -5.99 -0.27
C LYS A 256 5.44 -4.49 -0.29
N ASN A 257 5.41 -3.85 0.88
CA ASN A 257 5.64 -2.41 1.00
C ASN A 257 7.07 -1.99 0.66
N ILE A 258 8.06 -2.72 1.15
CA ILE A 258 9.47 -2.48 0.86
C ILE A 258 9.71 -2.74 -0.63
N ARG A 259 9.19 -3.85 -1.16
CA ARG A 259 9.33 -4.22 -2.56
C ARG A 259 8.72 -3.17 -3.49
N GLU A 260 7.50 -2.72 -3.23
CA GLU A 260 6.81 -1.75 -4.08
C GLU A 260 7.49 -0.37 -4.08
N TRP A 261 7.92 0.13 -2.91
CA TRP A 261 8.69 1.37 -2.85
C TRP A 261 10.03 1.24 -3.58
N MET A 262 10.79 0.18 -3.33
CA MET A 262 12.07 -0.06 -3.99
C MET A 262 11.89 -0.18 -5.51
N CYS A 263 10.83 -0.85 -5.97
CA CYS A 263 10.47 -0.94 -7.37
C CYS A 263 10.15 0.45 -7.97
N ALA A 264 9.31 1.24 -7.31
CA ALA A 264 8.98 2.60 -7.74
C ALA A 264 10.20 3.52 -7.81
N PHE A 265 11.15 3.40 -6.88
CA PHE A 265 12.44 4.11 -6.96
C PHE A 265 13.32 3.62 -8.11
N GLY A 266 13.34 2.31 -8.38
CA GLY A 266 14.10 1.73 -9.50
C GLY A 266 13.54 2.16 -10.86
N LEU A 267 12.22 2.36 -10.94
CA LEU A 267 11.52 2.83 -12.13
C LEU A 267 11.57 4.35 -12.31
N ARG A 268 11.82 5.13 -11.24
CA ARG A 268 11.79 6.61 -11.26
C ARG A 268 12.60 7.20 -12.40
N ASP A 269 13.76 6.63 -12.70
CA ASP A 269 14.70 7.15 -13.68
C ASP A 269 14.53 6.54 -15.10
N VAL A 270 13.57 5.63 -15.28
CA VAL A 270 13.29 4.96 -16.56
C VAL A 270 12.45 5.87 -17.46
N SER A 271 12.73 5.88 -18.77
CA SER A 271 11.95 6.64 -19.76
C SER A 271 10.55 6.05 -19.94
N LEU A 272 9.57 6.89 -20.28
CA LEU A 272 8.19 6.44 -20.50
C LEU A 272 8.10 5.31 -21.55
N SER A 273 8.90 5.39 -22.62
CA SER A 273 8.97 4.35 -23.66
C SER A 273 9.36 2.96 -23.14
N ARG A 274 10.19 2.90 -22.10
CA ARG A 274 10.64 1.65 -21.47
C ARG A 274 9.73 1.23 -20.31
N LEU A 275 9.06 2.18 -19.67
CA LEU A 275 8.07 1.91 -18.63
C LEU A 275 6.84 1.20 -19.20
N LYS A 276 6.29 1.70 -20.32
CA LYS A 276 5.07 1.17 -20.95
C LYS A 276 5.00 -0.37 -20.96
N PRO A 277 5.93 -1.10 -21.60
CA PRO A 277 5.85 -2.56 -21.69
C PRO A 277 5.96 -3.30 -20.34
N LEU A 278 6.44 -2.65 -19.27
CA LEU A 278 6.54 -3.27 -17.94
C LEU A 278 5.23 -3.20 -17.17
N ILE A 279 4.52 -2.08 -17.27
CA ILE A 279 3.33 -1.78 -16.43
C ILE A 279 2.01 -1.86 -17.20
N THR A 280 2.03 -2.23 -18.48
CA THR A 280 0.83 -2.51 -19.26
C THR A 280 0.64 -3.99 -19.55
N ASP A 281 -0.62 -4.43 -19.64
CA ASP A 281 -0.99 -5.74 -20.14
C ASP A 281 -0.92 -5.82 -21.68
N GLN A 282 -1.34 -6.97 -22.23
CA GLN A 282 -1.34 -7.24 -23.68
C GLN A 282 -2.27 -6.29 -24.46
N ASP A 283 -3.29 -5.72 -23.81
CA ASP A 283 -4.23 -4.77 -24.38
C ASP A 283 -3.75 -3.31 -24.25
N GLY A 284 -2.59 -3.10 -23.61
CA GLY A 284 -2.02 -1.77 -23.36
C GLY A 284 -2.70 -0.99 -22.23
N ASN A 285 -3.45 -1.68 -21.36
CA ASN A 285 -4.02 -1.13 -20.13
C ASN A 285 -3.06 -1.31 -18.96
N LEU A 286 -3.15 -0.46 -17.93
CA LEU A 286 -2.32 -0.63 -16.73
C LEU A 286 -2.68 -1.92 -16.00
N THR A 287 -1.67 -2.74 -15.72
CA THR A 287 -1.87 -4.01 -15.03
C THR A 287 -2.24 -3.80 -13.57
N ARG A 288 -3.32 -4.46 -13.13
CA ARG A 288 -3.80 -4.38 -11.74
C ARG A 288 -2.81 -4.94 -10.73
N ARG A 289 -2.03 -5.92 -11.16
CA ARG A 289 -1.01 -6.57 -10.31
C ARG A 289 0.04 -5.60 -9.78
N HIS A 290 0.27 -4.50 -10.49
CA HIS A 290 1.29 -3.52 -10.11
C HIS A 290 0.69 -2.18 -9.70
N TRP A 291 -0.58 -2.13 -9.29
CA TRP A 291 -1.22 -0.89 -8.84
C TRP A 291 -0.47 -0.20 -7.72
N GLY A 292 0.04 -0.97 -6.74
CA GLY A 292 0.87 -0.42 -5.67
C GLY A 292 2.12 0.28 -6.21
N VAL A 293 2.90 -0.42 -7.03
CA VAL A 293 4.08 0.15 -7.72
C VAL A 293 3.73 1.37 -8.58
N ILE A 294 2.64 1.32 -9.35
CA ILE A 294 2.21 2.42 -10.23
C ILE A 294 1.83 3.66 -9.42
N SER A 295 1.12 3.48 -8.30
CA SER A 295 0.76 4.56 -7.38
C SER A 295 2.00 5.25 -6.82
N LEU A 296 2.95 4.44 -6.34
CA LEU A 296 4.21 4.94 -5.80
C LEU A 296 5.09 5.56 -6.86
N LEU A 297 5.09 5.04 -8.10
CA LEU A 297 5.82 5.61 -9.23
C LEU A 297 5.32 7.03 -9.55
N HIS A 298 4.00 7.26 -9.51
CA HIS A 298 3.45 8.60 -9.66
C HIS A 298 3.98 9.57 -8.57
N LYS A 299 4.17 9.08 -7.33
CA LYS A 299 4.76 9.87 -6.23
C LYS A 299 6.26 10.09 -6.34
N THR A 300 7.02 9.12 -6.86
CA THR A 300 8.48 9.25 -6.99
C THR A 300 8.90 10.06 -8.22
N THR A 301 8.00 10.28 -9.18
CA THR A 301 8.27 10.98 -10.46
C THR A 301 7.65 12.38 -10.52
N LYS A 302 7.63 13.13 -9.41
CA LYS A 302 7.00 14.48 -9.34
C LYS A 302 7.52 15.46 -10.39
N ASP A 303 8.79 15.34 -10.77
CA ASP A 303 9.49 16.14 -11.77
C ASP A 303 9.27 15.67 -13.22
N LYS A 304 8.69 14.48 -13.43
CA LYS A 304 8.46 13.90 -14.76
C LYS A 304 7.00 13.96 -15.15
N LYS A 305 6.57 15.15 -15.56
CA LYS A 305 5.20 15.45 -15.98
C LYS A 305 4.65 14.43 -17.00
N GLU A 306 5.46 14.03 -18.00
CA GLU A 306 5.02 13.06 -19.04
C GLU A 306 4.56 11.72 -18.45
N ILE A 307 5.27 11.21 -17.43
CA ILE A 307 4.97 9.91 -16.82
C ILE A 307 3.70 10.04 -16.00
N ARG A 308 3.60 11.09 -15.18
CA ARG A 308 2.42 11.35 -14.35
C ARG A 308 1.16 11.52 -15.18
N GLU A 309 1.22 12.32 -16.24
CA GLU A 309 0.08 12.54 -17.13
C GLU A 309 -0.33 11.24 -17.81
N TRP A 310 0.62 10.48 -18.35
CA TRP A 310 0.32 9.20 -18.98
C TRP A 310 -0.29 8.18 -18.01
N LEU A 311 0.21 8.09 -16.76
CA LEU A 311 -0.35 7.20 -15.73
C LEU A 311 -1.79 7.58 -15.38
N CYS A 312 -2.07 8.87 -15.20
CA CYS A 312 -3.42 9.34 -14.95
C CYS A 312 -4.33 9.07 -16.15
N GLU A 313 -3.92 9.44 -17.37
CA GLU A 313 -4.70 9.23 -18.60
C GLU A 313 -5.07 7.76 -18.80
N LYS A 314 -4.12 6.84 -18.56
CA LYS A 314 -4.35 5.41 -18.69
C LYS A 314 -5.28 4.81 -17.65
N ASN A 315 -5.57 5.53 -16.58
CA ASN A 315 -6.50 5.10 -15.53
C ASN A 315 -7.63 6.13 -15.33
N GLY A 316 -8.16 6.67 -16.44
CA GLY A 316 -9.37 7.50 -16.42
C GLY A 316 -9.19 8.86 -15.75
N GLY A 317 -7.97 9.39 -15.70
CA GLY A 317 -7.63 10.66 -15.07
C GLY A 317 -7.27 10.56 -13.58
N VAL A 318 -7.33 9.37 -12.98
CA VAL A 318 -7.03 9.13 -11.56
C VAL A 318 -5.85 8.16 -11.44
N VAL A 319 -4.95 8.35 -10.50
CA VAL A 319 -3.85 7.38 -10.26
C VAL A 319 -4.40 6.18 -9.48
N PRO A 320 -3.99 4.93 -9.78
CA PRO A 320 -4.26 3.79 -8.90
C PRO A 320 -3.85 4.08 -7.47
N GLN A 321 -4.60 3.58 -6.48
CA GLN A 321 -4.21 3.73 -5.08
C GLN A 321 -3.32 2.59 -4.60
N SER A 322 -2.45 2.93 -3.67
CA SER A 322 -1.70 2.02 -2.82
C SER A 322 -2.09 2.33 -1.38
N ASP A 323 -2.27 1.29 -0.58
CA ASP A 323 -2.37 1.36 0.89
C ASP A 323 -1.15 2.04 1.54
N LEU A 324 -0.02 2.08 0.82
CA LEU A 324 1.24 2.72 1.25
C LEU A 324 1.31 4.21 0.92
N SER A 325 0.27 4.73 0.26
CA SER A 325 0.24 6.09 -0.22
C SER A 325 -1.20 6.60 -0.25
N THR A 326 -1.58 7.30 0.81
CA THR A 326 -2.82 8.08 0.83
C THR A 326 -2.69 9.32 -0.05
N LEU A 327 -3.78 9.71 -0.72
CA LEU A 327 -3.88 11.00 -1.39
C LEU A 327 -4.01 12.11 -0.34
N THR A 328 -3.33 13.24 -0.58
CA THR A 328 -3.60 14.48 0.17
C THR A 328 -4.83 15.20 -0.42
N LEU A 329 -5.46 16.10 0.35
CA LEU A 329 -6.54 16.94 -0.19
C LEU A 329 -6.08 17.78 -1.40
N ALA A 330 -4.84 18.25 -1.39
CA ALA A 330 -4.28 19.02 -2.51
C ALA A 330 -4.17 18.17 -3.79
N GLU A 331 -3.68 16.92 -3.67
CA GLU A 331 -3.61 15.99 -4.80
C GLU A 331 -5.00 15.57 -5.28
N ALA A 332 -5.94 15.30 -4.36
CA ALA A 332 -7.32 15.02 -4.71
C ALA A 332 -7.96 16.20 -5.45
N THR A 333 -7.70 17.43 -5.01
CA THR A 333 -8.15 18.67 -5.69
C THR A 333 -7.59 18.78 -7.10
N GLU A 334 -6.29 18.51 -7.29
CA GLU A 334 -5.65 18.51 -8.62
C GLU A 334 -6.31 17.47 -9.56
N ILE A 335 -6.66 16.30 -9.02
CA ILE A 335 -7.36 15.26 -9.78
C ILE A 335 -8.78 15.73 -10.14
N VAL A 336 -9.54 16.30 -9.19
CA VAL A 336 -10.87 16.86 -9.48
C VAL A 336 -10.78 17.94 -10.56
N ASP A 337 -9.82 18.87 -10.47
CA ASP A 337 -9.59 19.91 -11.48
C ASP A 337 -9.30 19.32 -12.87
N ARG A 338 -8.55 18.21 -12.91
CA ARG A 338 -8.26 17.48 -14.15
C ARG A 338 -9.53 16.83 -14.70
N LEU A 339 -10.30 16.13 -13.87
CA LEU A 339 -11.55 15.49 -14.28
C LEU A 339 -12.56 16.52 -14.79
N GLU A 340 -12.68 17.67 -14.14
CA GLU A 340 -13.52 18.78 -14.59
C GLU A 340 -13.06 19.37 -15.93
N ARG A 341 -11.75 19.42 -16.20
CA ARG A 341 -11.21 19.81 -17.52
C ARG A 341 -11.55 18.79 -18.59
N ILE A 342 -11.40 17.49 -18.29
CA ILE A 342 -11.74 16.40 -19.22
C ILE A 342 -13.24 16.42 -19.54
N ALA A 343 -14.08 16.62 -18.52
CA ALA A 343 -15.54 16.73 -18.64
C ALA A 343 -15.98 17.85 -19.57
N ASN A 344 -15.20 18.92 -19.67
CA ASN A 344 -15.46 20.03 -20.58
C ASN A 344 -15.10 19.73 -22.04
N THR A 345 -14.18 18.79 -22.27
CA THR A 345 -13.62 18.54 -23.62
C THR A 345 -14.16 17.28 -24.27
N THR A 346 -14.96 16.48 -23.56
CA THR A 346 -15.53 15.24 -24.09
C THR A 346 -17.04 15.39 -24.29
N GLU A 347 -17.53 15.17 -25.52
CA GLU A 347 -18.97 15.18 -25.86
C GLU A 347 -19.72 14.04 -25.17
N TRP A 348 -19.00 12.99 -24.81
CA TRP A 348 -19.55 11.91 -24.02
C TRP A 348 -19.53 12.45 -22.61
N ASN A 349 -20.72 12.80 -22.09
CA ASN A 349 -20.97 12.90 -20.65
C ASN A 349 -20.09 11.85 -19.99
N VAL A 350 -19.36 12.27 -18.97
CA VAL A 350 -18.36 11.51 -18.26
C VAL A 350 -19.02 10.30 -17.56
N GLY A 351 -19.55 9.36 -18.34
CA GLY A 351 -19.55 7.94 -18.06
C GLY A 351 -18.10 7.51 -18.14
N LEU A 352 -17.31 8.04 -17.21
CA LEU A 352 -15.99 7.54 -16.89
C LEU A 352 -16.17 6.06 -16.77
N TRP A 353 -15.42 5.37 -17.62
CA TRP A 353 -15.26 3.93 -17.68
C TRP A 353 -15.16 3.34 -16.26
N GLY A 354 -16.34 3.01 -15.72
CA GLY A 354 -16.58 2.51 -14.38
C GLY A 354 -16.31 3.53 -13.26
N GLU A 355 -17.13 3.41 -12.24
CA GLU A 355 -16.87 3.48 -10.78
C GLU A 355 -15.45 3.07 -10.29
N ARG A 356 -14.51 2.73 -11.18
CA ARG A 356 -13.16 2.24 -10.92
C ARG A 356 -12.22 3.40 -10.64
N GLY A 357 -12.31 3.94 -9.42
CA GLY A 357 -11.25 4.76 -8.84
C GLY A 357 -11.70 6.11 -8.29
N LEU A 358 -12.94 6.56 -8.53
CA LEU A 358 -13.43 7.78 -7.89
C LEU A 358 -13.51 7.64 -6.37
N LYS A 359 -13.83 6.43 -5.87
CA LYS A 359 -13.73 6.08 -4.44
C LYS A 359 -12.36 6.38 -3.82
N ASN A 360 -11.29 6.38 -4.64
CA ASN A 360 -9.94 6.67 -4.18
C ASN A 360 -9.77 8.15 -3.81
N LEU A 361 -10.67 9.05 -4.24
CA LEU A 361 -10.65 10.46 -3.86
C LEU A 361 -11.18 10.69 -2.42
N ARG A 362 -11.54 9.63 -1.69
CA ARG A 362 -11.99 9.72 -0.30
C ARG A 362 -10.84 10.16 0.62
N VAL A 363 -10.75 11.46 0.83
CA VAL A 363 -9.78 12.12 1.71
C VAL A 363 -10.49 13.16 2.57
N GLY A 364 -9.96 13.44 3.78
CA GLY A 364 -10.53 14.45 4.66
C GLY A 364 -10.62 15.82 3.96
N GLY A 365 -11.79 16.46 4.03
CA GLY A 365 -12.08 17.75 3.40
C GLY A 365 -12.53 17.69 1.93
N ILE A 366 -12.57 16.50 1.30
CA ILE A 366 -13.07 16.39 -0.07
C ILE A 366 -14.55 16.77 -0.18
N GLY A 367 -15.38 16.40 0.82
CA GLY A 367 -16.80 16.71 0.82
C GLY A 367 -17.08 18.22 0.85
N ASP A 368 -16.34 18.98 1.65
CA ASP A 368 -16.45 20.44 1.71
C ASP A 368 -16.06 21.08 0.37
N LEU A 369 -14.95 20.63 -0.24
CA LEU A 369 -14.51 21.09 -1.56
C LEU A 369 -15.58 20.82 -2.63
N LEU A 370 -16.16 19.62 -2.64
CA LEU A 370 -17.23 19.25 -3.58
C LEU A 370 -18.47 20.10 -3.37
N ALA A 371 -18.88 20.31 -2.11
CA ALA A 371 -20.04 21.12 -1.75
C ALA A 371 -19.86 22.58 -2.22
N GLU A 372 -18.71 23.19 -1.95
CA GLU A 372 -18.38 24.56 -2.39
C GLU A 372 -18.49 24.69 -3.91
N ARG A 373 -17.91 23.73 -4.65
CA ARG A 373 -17.93 23.73 -6.12
C ARG A 373 -19.30 23.43 -6.72
N LEU A 374 -20.14 22.66 -6.05
CA LEU A 374 -21.49 22.33 -6.51
C LEU A 374 -22.45 23.52 -6.44
N VAL A 375 -22.26 24.41 -5.46
CA VAL A 375 -23.04 25.66 -5.30
C VAL A 375 -22.70 26.68 -6.39
N ASP A 376 -21.51 26.61 -6.99
CA ASP A 376 -21.07 27.53 -8.03
C ASP A 376 -21.85 27.32 -9.35
N THR A 377 -22.86 28.17 -9.58
CA THR A 377 -23.73 28.14 -10.76
C THR A 377 -23.03 28.61 -12.04
N SER A 378 -21.82 29.18 -11.96
CA SER A 378 -21.03 29.51 -13.15
C SER A 378 -20.42 28.28 -13.83
N ARG A 379 -20.39 27.13 -13.12
CA ARG A 379 -19.92 25.86 -13.67
C ARG A 379 -20.95 25.23 -14.60
N SER A 380 -20.46 24.56 -15.63
CA SER A 380 -21.31 23.81 -16.55
C SER A 380 -22.05 22.68 -15.83
N VAL A 381 -23.24 22.34 -16.34
CA VAL A 381 -24.05 21.22 -15.81
C VAL A 381 -23.24 19.93 -15.75
N THR A 382 -22.44 19.63 -16.79
CA THR A 382 -21.60 18.43 -16.85
C THR A 382 -20.57 18.38 -15.71
N LYS A 383 -19.96 19.52 -15.35
CA LYS A 383 -19.03 19.57 -14.20
C LYS A 383 -19.75 19.33 -12.89
N ARG A 384 -20.88 20.01 -12.68
CA ARG A 384 -21.68 19.84 -11.46
C ARG A 384 -22.18 18.40 -11.34
N ASP A 385 -22.58 17.77 -12.43
CA ASP A 385 -22.97 16.35 -12.46
C ASP A 385 -21.79 15.43 -12.09
N LEU A 386 -20.61 15.65 -12.66
CA LEU A 386 -19.38 14.95 -12.27
C LEU A 386 -19.08 15.09 -10.77
N LEU A 387 -19.23 16.30 -10.19
CA LEU A 387 -19.01 16.51 -8.76
C LEU A 387 -20.00 15.70 -7.90
N VAL A 388 -21.26 15.56 -8.34
CA VAL A 388 -22.23 14.65 -7.69
C VAL A 388 -21.77 13.21 -7.78
N GLN A 389 -21.28 12.75 -8.93
CA GLN A 389 -20.76 11.37 -9.07
C GLN A 389 -19.56 11.11 -8.16
N ILE A 390 -18.63 12.08 -8.05
CA ILE A 390 -17.51 11.98 -7.12
C ILE A 390 -18.02 11.93 -5.67
N ALA A 391 -19.01 12.75 -5.31
CA ALA A 391 -19.59 12.75 -3.96
C ALA A 391 -20.26 11.39 -3.62
N ILE A 392 -20.93 10.77 -4.60
CA ILE A 392 -21.53 9.44 -4.47
C ILE A 392 -20.44 8.39 -4.18
N GLU A 393 -19.39 8.36 -5.00
CA GLU A 393 -18.35 7.32 -4.91
C GLU A 393 -17.41 7.51 -3.70
N THR A 394 -17.26 8.74 -3.23
CA THR A 394 -16.45 9.06 -2.02
C THR A 394 -17.26 9.06 -0.73
N GLU A 395 -18.58 8.86 -0.82
CA GLU A 395 -19.51 8.88 0.31
C GLU A 395 -19.47 10.20 1.10
N SER A 396 -19.35 11.32 0.39
CA SER A 396 -19.20 12.66 0.98
C SER A 396 -20.52 13.20 1.54
N ARG A 397 -20.72 13.08 2.87
CA ARG A 397 -21.96 13.50 3.56
C ARG A 397 -22.15 15.01 3.59
N GLU A 398 -21.07 15.77 3.54
CA GLU A 398 -21.05 17.24 3.57
C GLU A 398 -21.79 17.84 2.36
N VAL A 399 -21.87 17.09 1.25
CA VAL A 399 -22.52 17.51 -0.01
C VAL A 399 -24.05 17.39 0.06
N LEU A 400 -24.61 16.66 1.03
CA LEU A 400 -26.04 16.33 1.07
C LEU A 400 -26.95 17.57 1.17
N SER A 401 -26.52 18.62 1.89
CA SER A 401 -27.30 19.87 2.00
C SER A 401 -27.47 20.56 0.65
N VAL A 402 -26.38 20.65 -0.12
CA VAL A 402 -26.36 21.22 -1.47
C VAL A 402 -27.19 20.37 -2.44
N ALA A 403 -27.11 19.04 -2.31
CA ALA A 403 -27.91 18.12 -3.11
C ALA A 403 -29.42 18.29 -2.88
N LYS A 404 -29.87 18.54 -1.64
CA LYS A 404 -31.28 18.86 -1.33
C LYS A 404 -31.75 20.12 -2.05
N THR A 405 -30.94 21.17 -2.04
CA THR A 405 -31.22 22.42 -2.75
C THR A 405 -31.33 22.20 -4.25
N LEU A 406 -30.38 21.45 -4.84
CA LEU A 406 -30.40 21.09 -6.26
C LEU A 406 -31.68 20.35 -6.67
N VAL A 407 -32.08 19.32 -5.90
CA VAL A 407 -33.30 18.55 -6.20
C VAL A 407 -34.55 19.42 -6.17
N ALA A 408 -34.62 20.32 -5.20
CA ALA A 408 -35.76 21.23 -4.98
C ALA A 408 -35.85 22.36 -6.02
N ASP A 409 -34.72 22.75 -6.63
CA ASP A 409 -34.69 23.83 -7.62
C ASP A 409 -35.24 23.37 -8.98
N THR A 410 -36.44 23.83 -9.33
CA THR A 410 -37.08 23.49 -10.61
C THR A 410 -36.46 24.19 -11.82
N SER A 411 -35.63 25.20 -11.61
CA SER A 411 -34.90 25.89 -12.68
C SER A 411 -33.62 25.17 -13.10
N GLU A 412 -33.16 24.22 -12.29
CA GLU A 412 -31.96 23.43 -12.55
C GLU A 412 -32.18 22.34 -13.61
N ASN A 413 -31.08 21.88 -14.19
CA ASN A 413 -31.11 20.82 -15.21
C ASN A 413 -31.66 19.50 -14.64
N GLU A 414 -32.58 18.87 -15.36
CA GLU A 414 -33.26 17.64 -14.92
C GLU A 414 -32.28 16.49 -14.62
N ASN A 415 -31.22 16.32 -15.41
CA ASN A 415 -30.24 15.26 -15.18
C ASN A 415 -29.44 15.50 -13.90
N LEU A 416 -29.00 16.75 -13.68
CA LEU A 416 -28.29 17.14 -12.44
C LEU A 416 -29.17 16.92 -11.20
N ARG A 417 -30.46 17.26 -11.29
CA ARG A 417 -31.44 17.01 -10.23
C ARG A 417 -31.60 15.52 -9.94
N ARG A 418 -31.66 14.67 -10.97
CA ARG A 418 -31.73 13.21 -10.82
C ARG A 418 -30.47 12.64 -10.18
N SER A 419 -29.28 13.08 -10.59
CA SER A 419 -28.02 12.66 -9.98
C SER A 419 -27.96 13.08 -8.50
N ALA A 420 -28.34 14.31 -8.18
CA ALA A 420 -28.40 14.81 -6.80
C ALA A 420 -29.39 14.00 -5.95
N LEU A 421 -30.54 13.60 -6.51
CA LEU A 421 -31.47 12.70 -5.84
C LEU A 421 -30.84 11.32 -5.58
N GLY A 422 -30.08 10.78 -6.55
CA GLY A 422 -29.33 9.54 -6.38
C GLY A 422 -28.33 9.58 -5.21
N LEU A 423 -27.65 10.72 -5.03
CA LEU A 423 -26.77 10.95 -3.87
C LEU A 423 -27.54 10.94 -2.55
N LEU A 424 -28.70 11.60 -2.48
CA LEU A 424 -29.54 11.61 -1.28
C LEU A 424 -30.03 10.20 -0.90
N LEU A 425 -30.48 9.43 -1.90
CA LEU A 425 -30.93 8.05 -1.68
C LEU A 425 -29.80 7.12 -1.24
N LYS A 426 -28.56 7.33 -1.68
CA LYS A 426 -27.42 6.57 -1.16
C LYS A 426 -26.98 7.04 0.24
N GLY A 427 -27.08 8.34 0.52
CA GLY A 427 -26.66 8.95 1.78
C GLY A 427 -27.60 8.71 2.97
N GLU A 428 -28.91 8.58 2.74
CA GLU A 428 -29.90 8.39 3.81
C GLU A 428 -30.15 6.91 4.18
N PHE A 429 -29.71 5.95 3.35
CA PHE A 429 -29.95 4.51 3.55
C PHE A 429 -28.76 3.72 4.10
N ARG A 430 -27.66 4.38 4.47
CA ARG A 430 -26.51 3.75 5.13
C ARG A 430 -26.34 4.32 6.54
N PRO A 431 -26.60 3.53 7.61
CA PRO A 431 -26.46 3.98 8.99
C PRO A 431 -25.05 4.52 9.30
#